data_AF-A0A8T3M2U8-F1
#
_entry.id   AF-A0A8T3M2U8-F1
#
_cell.length_a   1.000
_cell.length_b   1.000
_cell.length_c   1.000
_cell.angle_alpha   90.00
_cell.angle_beta   90.00
_cell.angle_gamma   90.00
#
_symmetry.space_group_name_H-M   'P 1'
#
loop_
_entity.id
_entity.type
_entity.pdbx_description
1 polymer ?
#
loop_
_entity_poly.entity_id
_entity_poly.type
_entity_poly.pdbx_seq_one_letter_code
_entity_poly.pdbx_strand_id
1 'polypeptide(L)'
;MRLRSHTDAALRRSRRILAMGLLAALVGTGTFAGAAPSVATADGGPPKAVVIVGPSHASTSEYLAQGRLFADQAEAAGMQVTRVFHPYATWSRVVSETLGANLVVYVGHGNGWPSPYAPFQERTKNGFGLNGTSGGSASSVTYYGADPIRKNLRLARNAVVIIYRACYAAGNGEPGMALPSTSLAAERVDNFAAAFLRNKVGGSAVFAFWTTQWVDFSRQLMRPNRTMEQILRKPSSQSGWYTSGWVGHDPIYLASKRSSGAQILLDRHTSKGFSRALTGDLEMTTDEWRNEAPDPTP
;
A
#
# COMPACT_ATOMS: atom_id res chain seq x y z
N MET A 1 29.27 66.49 -34.02
CA MET A 1 30.69 66.05 -33.97
C MET A 1 30.71 64.52 -33.90
N ARG A 2 31.33 63.91 -34.92
CA ARG A 2 31.75 62.49 -35.16
C ARG A 2 31.28 61.38 -34.17
N LEU A 3 30.56 60.34 -34.62
CA LEU A 3 31.00 59.11 -35.34
C LEU A 3 31.78 58.10 -34.46
N ARG A 4 31.17 56.95 -34.10
CA ARG A 4 31.38 55.61 -34.71
C ARG A 4 31.07 54.43 -33.77
N SER A 5 30.28 53.52 -34.32
CA SER A 5 30.09 52.11 -33.98
C SER A 5 31.29 51.24 -34.39
N HIS A 6 31.49 50.10 -33.71
CA HIS A 6 32.08 48.85 -34.24
C HIS A 6 31.46 47.67 -33.47
N THR A 7 30.52 46.89 -34.01
CA THR A 7 30.60 45.76 -34.98
C THR A 7 31.25 44.47 -34.44
N ASP A 8 30.39 43.50 -34.10
CA ASP A 8 30.23 42.12 -34.60
C ASP A 8 31.42 41.19 -34.97
N ALA A 9 31.06 39.90 -34.84
CA ALA A 9 31.52 38.67 -35.53
C ALA A 9 32.47 37.76 -34.74
N ALA A 10 32.08 36.56 -34.28
CA ALA A 10 31.51 35.36 -34.94
C ALA A 10 32.57 34.43 -35.59
N LEU A 11 32.40 33.13 -35.28
CA LEU A 11 32.84 31.91 -35.99
C LEU A 11 34.33 31.55 -36.00
N ARG A 12 34.62 30.30 -35.61
CA ARG A 12 35.26 29.31 -36.50
C ARG A 12 35.05 27.87 -36.06
N ARG A 13 34.40 27.11 -36.94
CA ARG A 13 34.34 25.64 -37.02
C ARG A 13 35.73 25.11 -37.41
N SER A 14 36.10 23.96 -36.86
CA SER A 14 37.20 23.15 -37.37
C SER A 14 36.68 21.77 -37.79
N ARG A 15 36.57 21.57 -39.10
CA ARG A 15 36.46 20.26 -39.76
C ARG A 15 37.88 19.71 -39.91
N ARG A 16 38.09 18.43 -39.60
CA ARG A 16 39.13 17.61 -40.25
C ARG A 16 38.49 16.34 -40.79
N ILE A 17 38.86 16.04 -42.02
CA ILE A 17 38.37 15.04 -42.95
C ILE A 17 39.49 14.01 -43.17
N LEU A 18 39.10 12.81 -43.65
CA LEU A 18 39.87 11.73 -44.32
C LEU A 18 40.50 10.68 -43.36
N ALA A 19 40.52 9.37 -43.65
CA ALA A 19 40.06 8.59 -44.81
C ALA A 19 39.88 7.09 -44.44
N MET A 20 39.18 6.40 -45.34
CA MET A 20 38.87 4.98 -45.50
C MET A 20 39.88 3.90 -45.04
N GLY A 21 39.30 2.79 -44.58
CA GLY A 21 39.83 1.44 -44.69
C GLY A 21 38.67 0.43 -44.73
N LEU A 22 38.35 -0.06 -45.93
CA LEU A 22 37.33 -1.06 -46.21
C LEU A 22 37.91 -2.47 -45.95
N LEU A 23 37.26 -3.30 -45.15
CA LEU A 23 37.41 -4.76 -45.28
C LEU A 23 36.07 -5.44 -45.00
N ALA A 24 35.57 -6.11 -46.03
CA ALA A 24 34.37 -6.91 -46.02
C ALA A 24 34.61 -8.24 -45.28
N ALA A 25 33.69 -8.63 -44.41
CA ALA A 25 33.55 -10.00 -43.94
C ALA A 25 32.07 -10.39 -44.02
N LEU A 26 31.85 -11.57 -44.62
CA LEU A 26 30.57 -12.11 -45.06
C LEU A 26 29.53 -12.20 -43.93
N VAL A 27 28.31 -11.83 -44.32
CA VAL A 27 27.07 -12.02 -43.57
C VAL A 27 26.64 -13.48 -43.66
N GLY A 28 26.68 -14.20 -42.55
CA GLY A 28 25.91 -15.42 -42.34
C GLY A 28 24.61 -15.05 -41.62
N THR A 29 23.49 -14.98 -42.33
CA THR A 29 22.16 -14.81 -41.73
C THR A 29 21.71 -16.13 -41.09
N GLY A 30 22.14 -16.36 -39.85
CA GLY A 30 21.52 -17.34 -38.97
C GLY A 30 20.34 -16.69 -38.27
N THR A 31 19.11 -16.97 -38.70
CA THR A 31 17.90 -16.61 -37.98
C THR A 31 17.81 -17.44 -36.70
N PHE A 32 18.44 -16.96 -35.62
CA PHE A 32 18.07 -17.39 -34.28
C PHE A 32 16.69 -16.79 -33.99
N ALA A 33 15.64 -17.57 -34.19
CA ALA A 33 14.35 -17.36 -33.57
C ALA A 33 14.54 -17.56 -32.06
N GLY A 34 15.10 -16.54 -31.38
CA GLY A 34 14.99 -16.42 -29.95
C GLY A 34 13.50 -16.28 -29.65
N ALA A 35 12.89 -17.34 -29.15
CA ALA A 35 11.61 -17.24 -28.47
C ALA A 35 11.82 -16.19 -27.37
N ALA A 36 11.24 -14.99 -27.58
CA ALA A 36 11.05 -14.06 -26.48
C ALA A 36 10.31 -14.85 -25.39
N PRO A 37 10.67 -14.70 -24.09
CA PRO A 37 9.86 -15.27 -23.05
C PRO A 37 8.44 -14.74 -23.24
N SER A 38 7.52 -15.63 -23.58
CA SER A 38 6.11 -15.34 -23.53
C SER A 38 5.82 -14.92 -22.11
N VAL A 39 5.63 -13.62 -21.90
CA VAL A 39 4.99 -13.12 -20.70
C VAL A 39 3.61 -13.75 -20.77
N ALA A 40 3.37 -14.75 -19.92
CA ALA A 40 2.04 -15.28 -19.72
C ALA A 40 1.16 -14.07 -19.39
N THR A 41 0.30 -13.67 -20.32
CA THR A 41 -0.79 -12.76 -19.99
C THR A 41 -1.64 -13.51 -19.00
N ALA A 42 -1.59 -13.11 -17.73
CA ALA A 42 -2.53 -13.56 -16.74
C ALA A 42 -3.93 -13.35 -17.31
N ASP A 43 -4.73 -14.42 -17.33
CA ASP A 43 -6.04 -14.51 -17.98
C ASP A 43 -7.14 -13.74 -17.20
N GLY A 44 -6.73 -12.73 -16.43
CA GLY A 44 -7.57 -11.81 -15.69
C GLY A 44 -7.02 -10.41 -15.89
N GLY A 45 -7.89 -9.43 -16.12
CA GLY A 45 -7.50 -8.05 -16.37
C GLY A 45 -6.60 -7.43 -15.28
N PRO A 46 -6.23 -6.15 -15.42
CA PRO A 46 -5.36 -5.48 -14.45
C PRO A 46 -5.90 -5.62 -13.00
N PRO A 47 -5.05 -5.87 -11.99
CA PRO A 47 -5.50 -6.01 -10.61
C PRO A 47 -6.35 -4.82 -10.15
N LYS A 48 -7.42 -5.10 -9.41
CA LYS A 48 -8.31 -4.06 -8.89
C LYS A 48 -7.80 -3.51 -7.56
N ALA A 49 -7.64 -2.19 -7.47
CA ALA A 49 -7.28 -1.50 -6.24
C ALA A 49 -8.41 -0.54 -5.80
N VAL A 50 -8.73 -0.54 -4.51
CA VAL A 50 -9.69 0.39 -3.92
C VAL A 50 -8.99 1.19 -2.84
N VAL A 51 -8.96 2.51 -3.03
CA VAL A 51 -8.39 3.43 -2.05
C VAL A 51 -9.53 4.16 -1.35
N ILE A 52 -9.57 4.02 -0.02
CA ILE A 52 -10.62 4.50 0.85
C ILE A 52 -10.03 5.60 1.74
N VAL A 53 -10.69 6.76 1.76
CA VAL A 53 -10.32 7.86 2.67
C VAL A 53 -11.54 8.30 3.46
N GLY A 54 -11.53 8.09 4.77
CA GLY A 54 -12.60 8.51 5.67
C GLY A 54 -12.47 9.95 6.19
N PRO A 55 -13.51 10.50 6.84
CA PRO A 55 -13.40 11.75 7.59
C PRO A 55 -12.37 11.62 8.73
N SER A 56 -11.56 12.66 8.94
CA SER A 56 -10.47 12.65 9.94
C SER A 56 -10.26 13.99 10.66
N HIS A 57 -11.35 14.70 10.95
CA HIS A 57 -11.33 16.05 11.54
C HIS A 57 -10.38 16.98 10.77
N ALA A 58 -9.49 17.69 11.47
CA ALA A 58 -8.52 18.62 10.90
C ALA A 58 -7.51 17.95 9.94
N SER A 59 -7.28 16.63 10.06
CA SER A 59 -6.33 15.90 9.20
C SER A 59 -6.95 15.41 7.89
N THR A 60 -8.25 15.63 7.66
CA THR A 60 -8.96 15.11 6.47
C THR A 60 -8.29 15.52 5.16
N SER A 61 -7.88 16.78 5.03
CA SER A 61 -7.22 17.27 3.81
C SER A 61 -5.87 16.58 3.55
N GLU A 62 -5.08 16.35 4.59
CA GLU A 62 -3.81 15.61 4.51
C GLU A 62 -4.07 14.15 4.10
N TYR A 63 -5.07 13.51 4.69
CA TYR A 63 -5.38 12.10 4.44
C TYR A 63 -5.93 11.90 3.03
N LEU A 64 -6.69 12.87 2.51
CA LEU A 64 -7.10 12.92 1.11
C LEU A 64 -5.90 13.07 0.17
N ALA A 65 -4.89 13.87 0.52
CA ALA A 65 -3.67 13.99 -0.28
C ALA A 65 -2.89 12.66 -0.31
N GLN A 66 -2.78 11.99 0.83
CA GLN A 66 -2.16 10.68 0.90
C GLN A 66 -2.94 9.61 0.14
N GLY A 67 -4.27 9.61 0.24
CA GLY A 67 -5.12 8.69 -0.52
C GLY A 67 -4.99 8.89 -2.03
N ARG A 68 -4.92 10.15 -2.49
CA ARG A 68 -4.60 10.46 -3.90
C ARG A 68 -3.25 9.87 -4.30
N LEU A 69 -2.21 10.06 -3.49
CA LEU A 69 -0.89 9.49 -3.77
C LEU A 69 -0.92 7.96 -3.93
N PHE A 70 -1.62 7.24 -3.04
CA PHE A 70 -1.77 5.79 -3.17
C PHE A 70 -2.52 5.38 -4.44
N ALA A 71 -3.59 6.11 -4.77
CA ALA A 71 -4.37 5.86 -5.98
C ALA A 71 -3.54 6.08 -7.24
N ASP A 72 -2.82 7.20 -7.32
CA ASP A 72 -1.99 7.56 -8.46
C ASP A 72 -0.81 6.58 -8.61
N GLN A 73 -0.23 6.10 -7.50
CA GLN A 73 0.78 5.03 -7.50
C GLN A 73 0.22 3.70 -8.02
N ALA A 74 -1.00 3.34 -7.63
CA ALA A 74 -1.66 2.13 -8.13
C ALA A 74 -1.98 2.22 -9.64
N GLU A 75 -2.49 3.36 -10.11
CA GLU A 75 -2.71 3.60 -11.54
C GLU A 75 -1.40 3.54 -12.32
N ALA A 76 -0.35 4.20 -11.84
CA ALA A 76 0.98 4.16 -12.47
C ALA A 76 1.61 2.76 -12.49
N ALA A 77 1.21 1.89 -11.56
CA ALA A 77 1.61 0.48 -11.54
C ALA A 77 0.75 -0.42 -12.44
N GLY A 78 -0.27 0.13 -13.12
CA GLY A 78 -1.12 -0.58 -14.07
C GLY A 78 -2.38 -1.22 -13.47
N MET A 79 -2.80 -0.82 -12.26
CA MET A 79 -4.01 -1.33 -11.60
C MET A 79 -5.28 -0.60 -12.07
N GLN A 80 -6.43 -1.27 -11.99
CA GLN A 80 -7.73 -0.61 -12.09
C GLN A 80 -8.10 0.00 -10.73
N VAL A 81 -8.16 1.33 -10.64
CA VAL A 81 -8.29 2.02 -9.35
C VAL A 81 -9.68 2.62 -9.14
N THR A 82 -10.27 2.32 -7.98
CA THR A 82 -11.48 3.00 -7.48
C THR A 82 -11.15 3.85 -6.26
N ARG A 83 -11.56 5.12 -6.28
CA ARG A 83 -11.40 6.07 -5.17
C ARG A 83 -12.71 6.22 -4.40
N VAL A 84 -12.72 5.80 -3.14
CA VAL A 84 -13.85 5.94 -2.21
C VAL A 84 -13.46 6.95 -1.14
N PHE A 85 -13.52 8.24 -1.51
CA PHE A 85 -13.00 9.33 -0.69
C PHE A 85 -14.11 10.12 -0.01
N HIS A 86 -13.80 10.66 1.17
CA HIS A 86 -14.55 11.72 1.83
C HIS A 86 -14.86 12.87 0.84
N PRO A 87 -16.09 13.42 0.83
CA PRO A 87 -17.20 13.18 1.76
C PRO A 87 -18.15 12.04 1.36
N TYR A 88 -17.75 11.17 0.44
CA TYR A 88 -18.60 10.13 -0.14
C TYR A 88 -18.16 8.71 0.23
N ALA A 89 -17.23 8.58 1.18
CA ALA A 89 -16.74 7.31 1.67
C ALA A 89 -17.72 6.70 2.68
N THR A 90 -18.87 6.23 2.19
CA THR A 90 -19.89 5.56 3.01
C THR A 90 -19.66 4.06 3.07
N TRP A 91 -20.23 3.38 4.07
CA TRP A 91 -20.12 1.93 4.20
C TRP A 91 -20.66 1.17 3.00
N SER A 92 -21.84 1.53 2.51
CA SER A 92 -22.45 0.89 1.34
C SER A 92 -21.53 0.94 0.11
N ARG A 93 -20.89 2.10 -0.13
CA ARG A 93 -19.94 2.27 -1.23
C ARG A 93 -18.64 1.49 -0.99
N VAL A 94 -18.11 1.48 0.24
CA VAL A 94 -16.94 0.65 0.55
C VAL A 94 -17.24 -0.83 0.27
N VAL A 95 -18.38 -1.35 0.73
CA VAL A 95 -18.79 -2.74 0.50
C VAL A 95 -18.91 -3.03 -1.01
N SER A 96 -19.62 -2.20 -1.77
CA SER A 96 -19.82 -2.45 -3.21
C SER A 96 -18.53 -2.35 -4.01
N GLU A 97 -17.71 -1.33 -3.74
CA GLU A 97 -16.52 -1.06 -4.54
C GLU A 97 -15.37 -2.02 -4.23
N THR A 98 -15.28 -2.53 -2.99
CA THR A 98 -14.23 -3.51 -2.60
C THR A 98 -14.51 -4.93 -3.05
N LEU A 99 -15.70 -5.21 -3.61
CA LEU A 99 -16.00 -6.51 -4.18
C LEU A 99 -14.93 -6.91 -5.22
N GLY A 100 -14.27 -8.04 -4.99
CA GLY A 100 -13.22 -8.57 -5.85
C GLY A 100 -11.95 -7.72 -5.92
N ALA A 101 -11.70 -6.80 -4.98
CA ALA A 101 -10.47 -6.01 -4.98
C ALA A 101 -9.25 -6.86 -4.58
N ASN A 102 -8.15 -6.79 -5.35
CA ASN A 102 -6.87 -7.40 -5.01
C ASN A 102 -6.08 -6.55 -4.00
N LEU A 103 -6.28 -5.23 -4.03
CA LEU A 103 -5.67 -4.29 -3.10
C LEU A 103 -6.72 -3.38 -2.49
N VAL A 104 -6.77 -3.31 -1.15
CA VAL A 104 -7.55 -2.30 -0.44
C VAL A 104 -6.61 -1.43 0.38
N VAL A 105 -6.66 -0.12 0.17
CA VAL A 105 -5.90 0.85 0.96
C VAL A 105 -6.89 1.70 1.76
N TYR A 106 -6.74 1.75 3.08
CA TYR A 106 -7.53 2.62 3.93
C TYR A 106 -6.64 3.68 4.58
N VAL A 107 -7.01 4.95 4.42
CA VAL A 107 -6.42 6.09 5.09
C VAL A 107 -7.50 6.78 5.92
N GLY A 108 -7.36 6.81 7.25
CA GLY A 108 -8.41 7.39 8.08
C GLY A 108 -8.22 7.18 9.57
N HIS A 109 -9.24 7.58 10.34
CA HIS A 109 -9.31 7.30 11.76
C HIS A 109 -9.33 5.80 12.03
N GLY A 110 -8.63 5.39 13.09
CA GLY A 110 -8.72 4.04 13.62
C GLY A 110 -9.55 4.03 14.89
N ASN A 111 -10.16 2.89 15.15
CA ASN A 111 -10.77 2.58 16.44
C ASN A 111 -10.28 1.19 16.85
N GLY A 112 -8.97 1.00 16.95
CA GLY A 112 -8.40 -0.31 17.26
C GLY A 112 -8.57 -0.72 18.73
N TRP A 113 -8.30 -1.99 19.01
CA TRP A 113 -8.35 -2.58 20.35
C TRP A 113 -7.17 -3.55 20.58
N PRO A 114 -6.54 -3.60 21.77
CA PRO A 114 -6.85 -2.85 22.99
C PRO A 114 -6.60 -1.34 22.94
N SER A 115 -7.51 -0.57 23.54
CA SER A 115 -7.47 0.90 23.63
C SER A 115 -8.05 1.39 24.95
N PRO A 116 -7.80 2.63 25.39
CA PRO A 116 -8.47 3.22 26.55
C PRO A 116 -10.01 3.32 26.41
N TYR A 117 -10.52 3.24 25.18
CA TYR A 117 -11.94 3.36 24.86
C TYR A 117 -12.70 2.03 25.02
N ALA A 118 -12.81 1.56 26.26
CA ALA A 118 -13.56 0.37 26.66
C ALA A 118 -15.10 0.59 26.57
N PRO A 119 -15.92 -0.48 26.51
CA PRO A 119 -15.52 -1.90 26.42
C PRO A 119 -15.13 -2.33 24.99
N PHE A 120 -14.50 -3.51 24.88
CA PHE A 120 -14.30 -4.16 23.59
C PHE A 120 -15.64 -4.56 22.95
N GLN A 121 -15.79 -4.28 21.66
CA GLN A 121 -16.82 -4.87 20.81
C GLN A 121 -16.37 -4.82 19.34
N GLU A 122 -16.83 -5.75 18.52
CA GLU A 122 -16.37 -5.86 17.12
C GLU A 122 -17.23 -5.08 16.13
N ARG A 123 -18.34 -4.47 16.55
CA ARG A 123 -19.20 -3.65 15.69
C ARG A 123 -18.47 -2.38 15.22
N THR A 124 -17.63 -1.79 16.04
CA THR A 124 -16.92 -0.54 15.70
C THR A 124 -15.42 -0.59 15.91
N LYS A 125 -14.89 -1.60 16.63
CA LYS A 125 -13.44 -1.75 16.80
C LYS A 125 -12.79 -2.45 15.61
N ASN A 126 -11.55 -2.10 15.30
CA ASN A 126 -10.69 -2.83 14.37
C ASN A 126 -11.22 -2.85 12.92
N GLY A 127 -11.45 -1.66 12.36
CA GLY A 127 -11.95 -1.51 10.99
C GLY A 127 -11.88 -0.06 10.51
N PHE A 128 -12.91 0.39 9.79
CA PHE A 128 -12.91 1.69 9.10
C PHE A 128 -13.70 2.77 9.86
N GLY A 129 -13.20 4.00 9.84
CA GLY A 129 -13.94 5.22 10.17
C GLY A 129 -14.38 5.90 8.87
N LEU A 130 -15.69 5.95 8.63
CA LEU A 130 -16.28 6.33 7.35
C LEU A 130 -17.28 7.47 7.52
N ASN A 131 -17.70 8.07 6.40
CA ASN A 131 -18.84 8.97 6.39
C ASN A 131 -20.11 8.18 6.76
N GLY A 132 -20.89 8.69 7.72
CA GLY A 132 -22.20 8.11 8.06
C GLY A 132 -23.21 8.23 6.91
N THR A 133 -23.14 9.35 6.17
CA THR A 133 -23.93 9.63 4.98
C THR A 133 -23.08 10.31 3.91
N SER A 134 -23.51 10.21 2.65
CA SER A 134 -22.91 10.91 1.52
C SER A 134 -22.96 12.43 1.75
N GLY A 135 -21.84 13.13 1.55
CA GLY A 135 -21.75 14.58 1.80
C GLY A 135 -21.54 14.95 3.28
N GLY A 136 -21.34 13.97 4.17
CA GLY A 136 -21.15 14.21 5.60
C GLY A 136 -19.88 15.00 5.94
N SER A 137 -19.90 15.67 7.10
CA SER A 137 -18.79 16.51 7.61
C SER A 137 -17.52 15.70 7.92
N ALA A 138 -16.37 16.35 7.79
CA ALA A 138 -15.06 15.84 8.20
C ALA A 138 -14.96 15.48 9.70
N SER A 139 -15.88 16.02 10.53
CA SER A 139 -15.95 15.72 11.97
C SER A 139 -16.99 14.66 12.34
N SER A 140 -17.73 14.12 11.37
CA SER A 140 -18.75 13.09 11.60
C SER A 140 -18.26 11.74 11.10
N VAL A 141 -17.67 10.96 12.01
CA VAL A 141 -17.13 9.63 11.73
C VAL A 141 -18.10 8.56 12.21
N THR A 142 -18.42 7.60 11.35
CA THR A 142 -19.10 6.36 11.73
C THR A 142 -18.13 5.20 11.61
N TYR A 143 -17.96 4.45 12.69
CA TYR A 143 -17.01 3.34 12.75
C TYR A 143 -17.66 2.00 12.41
N TYR A 144 -17.02 1.25 11.52
CA TYR A 144 -17.39 -0.09 11.08
C TYR A 144 -16.24 -1.04 11.40
N GLY A 145 -16.44 -1.86 12.43
CA GLY A 145 -15.42 -2.73 12.98
C GLY A 145 -15.29 -4.08 12.29
N ALA A 146 -14.58 -4.99 12.97
CA ALA A 146 -14.31 -6.34 12.52
C ALA A 146 -15.57 -7.15 12.15
N ASP A 147 -16.68 -6.99 12.87
CA ASP A 147 -17.90 -7.74 12.60
C ASP A 147 -18.59 -7.32 11.28
N PRO A 148 -18.87 -6.03 11.02
CA PRO A 148 -19.32 -5.57 9.70
C PRO A 148 -18.40 -6.00 8.56
N ILE A 149 -17.08 -5.95 8.74
CA ILE A 149 -16.11 -6.37 7.72
C ILE A 149 -16.31 -7.84 7.35
N ARG A 150 -16.31 -8.74 8.34
CA ARG A 150 -16.50 -10.18 8.10
C ARG A 150 -17.81 -10.51 7.42
N LYS A 151 -18.88 -9.77 7.74
CA LYS A 151 -20.22 -10.00 7.18
C LYS A 151 -20.30 -9.57 5.72
N ASN A 152 -19.72 -8.43 5.35
CA ASN A 152 -20.06 -7.75 4.11
C ASN A 152 -18.93 -7.67 3.07
N LEU A 153 -17.66 -7.72 3.48
CA LEU A 153 -16.56 -7.59 2.50
C LEU A 153 -16.28 -8.94 1.83
N ARG A 154 -16.05 -8.89 0.51
CA ARG A 154 -15.66 -10.01 -0.34
C ARG A 154 -14.57 -9.52 -1.30
N LEU A 155 -13.33 -9.55 -0.84
CA LEU A 155 -12.16 -9.18 -1.62
C LEU A 155 -11.81 -10.32 -2.59
N ALA A 156 -10.88 -10.08 -3.51
CA ALA A 156 -10.27 -11.18 -4.26
C ALA A 156 -9.54 -12.13 -3.30
N ARG A 157 -9.38 -13.40 -3.71
CA ARG A 157 -8.48 -14.32 -3.00
C ARG A 157 -7.08 -13.70 -2.95
N ASN A 158 -6.37 -13.94 -1.85
CA ASN A 158 -5.03 -13.42 -1.63
C ASN A 158 -4.94 -11.90 -1.56
N ALA A 159 -6.06 -11.19 -1.35
CA ALA A 159 -6.05 -9.74 -1.32
C ALA A 159 -5.10 -9.18 -0.26
N VAL A 160 -4.48 -8.06 -0.61
CA VAL A 160 -3.64 -7.28 0.28
C VAL A 160 -4.42 -6.09 0.81
N VAL A 161 -4.38 -5.89 2.13
CA VAL A 161 -4.98 -4.73 2.77
C VAL A 161 -3.87 -3.85 3.35
N ILE A 162 -3.92 -2.56 3.08
CA ILE A 162 -3.03 -1.55 3.67
C ILE A 162 -3.87 -0.63 4.54
N ILE A 163 -3.53 -0.57 5.82
CA ILE A 163 -4.16 0.29 6.82
C ILE A 163 -3.19 1.39 7.20
N TYR A 164 -3.57 2.63 6.96
CA TYR A 164 -2.69 3.79 7.09
C TYR A 164 -3.27 4.83 8.03
N ARG A 165 -2.48 5.25 9.02
CA ARG A 165 -2.82 6.24 10.06
C ARG A 165 -4.01 5.90 10.97
N ALA A 166 -4.54 4.69 10.88
CA ALA A 166 -5.57 4.23 11.79
C ALA A 166 -4.97 3.98 13.18
N CYS A 167 -5.46 4.70 14.20
CA CYS A 167 -5.05 4.52 15.59
C CYS A 167 -5.04 3.04 15.99
N TYR A 168 -3.95 2.63 16.64
CA TYR A 168 -3.67 1.27 17.11
C TYR A 168 -3.40 0.20 16.05
N ALA A 169 -3.70 0.42 14.77
CA ALA A 169 -3.59 -0.62 13.75
C ALA A 169 -2.17 -1.18 13.57
N ALA A 170 -1.13 -0.36 13.75
CA ALA A 170 0.27 -0.78 13.65
C ALA A 170 0.91 -1.14 15.01
N GLY A 171 0.11 -1.25 16.07
CA GLY A 171 0.56 -1.64 17.42
C GLY A 171 0.78 -0.47 18.38
N ASN A 172 1.18 0.70 17.88
CA ASN A 172 1.38 1.89 18.71
C ASN A 172 0.10 2.42 19.39
N GLY A 173 0.31 3.26 20.40
CA GLY A 173 -0.75 4.09 20.99
C GLY A 173 -1.08 5.32 20.14
N GLU A 174 -2.00 6.13 20.65
CA GLU A 174 -2.28 7.47 20.14
C GLU A 174 -1.13 8.42 20.49
N PRO A 175 -0.98 9.54 19.75
CA PRO A 175 0.01 10.57 20.07
C PRO A 175 -0.07 10.98 21.56
N GLY A 176 1.07 11.03 22.22
CA GLY A 176 1.18 11.38 23.64
C GLY A 176 1.04 10.21 24.62
N MET A 177 0.65 9.02 24.16
CA MET A 177 0.63 7.83 25.03
C MET A 177 2.02 7.20 25.19
N ALA A 178 2.19 6.48 26.29
CA ALA A 178 3.39 5.65 26.51
C ALA A 178 3.54 4.58 25.41
N LEU A 179 4.79 4.23 25.11
CA LEU A 179 5.09 3.15 24.17
C LEU A 179 4.55 1.83 24.75
N PRO A 180 3.79 1.06 23.96
CA PRO A 180 3.23 -0.20 24.44
C PRO A 180 4.32 -1.27 24.60
N SER A 181 4.03 -2.30 25.39
CA SER A 181 4.81 -3.55 25.36
C SER A 181 4.66 -4.25 24.01
N THR A 182 5.60 -5.15 23.69
CA THR A 182 5.50 -6.03 22.51
C THR A 182 4.20 -6.84 22.50
N SER A 183 3.78 -7.38 23.65
CA SER A 183 2.56 -8.17 23.75
C SER A 183 1.31 -7.35 23.43
N LEU A 184 1.22 -6.13 23.94
CA LEU A 184 0.11 -5.23 23.68
C LEU A 184 0.09 -4.76 22.21
N ALA A 185 1.26 -4.47 21.65
CA ALA A 185 1.37 -4.10 20.24
C ALA A 185 0.94 -5.25 19.32
N ALA A 186 1.40 -6.47 19.59
CA ALA A 186 1.01 -7.66 18.84
C ALA A 186 -0.50 -7.90 18.91
N GLU A 187 -1.10 -7.79 20.09
CA GLU A 187 -2.55 -7.96 20.26
C GLU A 187 -3.35 -6.94 19.43
N ARG A 188 -2.90 -5.68 19.40
CA ARG A 188 -3.55 -4.63 18.59
C ARG A 188 -3.49 -4.92 17.10
N VAL A 189 -2.30 -5.26 16.59
CA VAL A 189 -2.12 -5.55 15.16
C VAL A 189 -2.95 -6.78 14.77
N ASP A 190 -2.88 -7.85 15.57
CA ASP A 190 -3.62 -9.09 15.32
C ASP A 190 -5.13 -8.85 15.28
N ASN A 191 -5.65 -8.11 16.26
CA ASN A 191 -7.05 -7.75 16.34
C ASN A 191 -7.52 -6.92 15.14
N PHE A 192 -6.69 -6.00 14.65
CA PHE A 192 -7.01 -5.16 13.49
C PHE A 192 -7.02 -5.97 12.18
N ALA A 193 -6.06 -6.88 12.00
CA ALA A 193 -5.95 -7.70 10.80
C ALA A 193 -7.02 -8.82 10.72
N ALA A 194 -7.45 -9.35 11.86
CA ALA A 194 -8.21 -10.60 11.95
C ALA A 194 -9.51 -10.66 11.13
N ALA A 195 -10.18 -9.54 10.90
CA ALA A 195 -11.40 -9.52 10.11
C ALA A 195 -11.12 -9.70 8.61
N PHE A 196 -10.07 -9.03 8.12
CA PHE A 196 -9.65 -9.07 6.72
C PHE A 196 -9.08 -10.44 6.33
N LEU A 197 -8.40 -11.09 7.26
CA LEU A 197 -7.78 -12.41 7.07
C LEU A 197 -8.74 -13.59 7.17
N ARG A 198 -10.05 -13.36 7.30
CA ARG A 198 -11.02 -14.45 7.23
C ARG A 198 -11.13 -14.95 5.80
N ASN A 199 -11.11 -16.27 5.61
CA ASN A 199 -11.25 -16.89 4.28
C ASN A 199 -12.46 -16.36 3.49
N LYS A 200 -13.58 -16.08 4.16
CA LYS A 200 -14.78 -15.50 3.52
C LYS A 200 -14.61 -14.05 3.07
N VAL A 201 -13.66 -13.31 3.63
CA VAL A 201 -13.33 -11.93 3.22
C VAL A 201 -12.27 -11.94 2.12
N GLY A 202 -11.32 -12.88 2.14
CA GLY A 202 -10.37 -13.12 1.03
C GLY A 202 -8.98 -12.50 1.19
N GLY A 203 -8.76 -11.67 2.22
CA GLY A 203 -7.44 -11.10 2.49
C GLY A 203 -6.44 -12.15 2.99
N SER A 204 -5.21 -12.09 2.51
CA SER A 204 -4.10 -12.96 2.96
C SER A 204 -2.97 -12.18 3.64
N ALA A 205 -2.89 -10.86 3.44
CA ALA A 205 -1.91 -10.02 4.11
C ALA A 205 -2.47 -8.63 4.46
N VAL A 206 -2.20 -8.17 5.67
CA VAL A 206 -2.57 -6.84 6.18
C VAL A 206 -1.30 -6.10 6.60
N PHE A 207 -0.99 -5.02 5.89
CA PHE A 207 0.05 -4.07 6.27
C PHE A 207 -0.58 -2.93 7.06
N ALA A 208 0.04 -2.54 8.17
CA ALA A 208 -0.43 -1.43 8.99
C ALA A 208 0.68 -0.42 9.24
N PHE A 209 0.38 0.86 9.07
CA PHE A 209 1.32 1.96 9.20
C PHE A 209 0.73 3.08 10.07
N TRP A 210 1.40 3.41 11.17
CA TRP A 210 0.98 4.50 12.06
C TRP A 210 1.41 5.88 11.53
N THR A 211 2.60 5.96 10.92
CA THR A 211 3.18 7.20 10.40
C THR A 211 3.25 7.23 8.89
N THR A 212 3.80 8.32 8.36
CA THR A 212 4.08 8.44 6.95
C THR A 212 5.04 7.36 6.46
N GLN A 213 4.68 6.64 5.40
CA GLN A 213 5.53 5.67 4.74
C GLN A 213 5.69 6.04 3.26
N TRP A 214 6.90 5.89 2.71
CA TRP A 214 7.29 6.40 1.38
C TRP A 214 7.66 5.33 0.36
N VAL A 215 7.50 4.06 0.71
CA VAL A 215 7.60 2.94 -0.21
C VAL A 215 6.37 2.94 -1.13
N ASP A 216 6.59 2.89 -2.43
CA ASP A 216 5.54 2.64 -3.42
C ASP A 216 5.15 1.15 -3.37
N PHE A 217 4.18 0.81 -2.50
CA PHE A 217 3.70 -0.57 -2.30
C PHE A 217 3.02 -1.10 -3.56
N SER A 218 2.26 -0.28 -4.27
CA SER A 218 1.62 -0.66 -5.53
C SER A 218 2.67 -1.16 -6.53
N ARG A 219 3.78 -0.44 -6.69
CA ARG A 219 4.90 -0.89 -7.52
C ARG A 219 5.60 -2.12 -6.97
N GLN A 220 5.74 -2.27 -5.65
CA GLN A 220 6.36 -3.48 -5.10
C GLN A 220 5.49 -4.73 -5.34
N LEU A 221 4.17 -4.61 -5.21
CA LEU A 221 3.22 -5.70 -5.47
C LEU A 221 3.21 -6.13 -6.95
N MET A 222 3.47 -5.20 -7.86
CA MET A 222 3.57 -5.51 -9.30
C MET A 222 4.94 -6.09 -9.72
N ARG A 223 5.93 -6.18 -8.82
CA ARG A 223 7.21 -6.85 -9.13
C ARG A 223 7.07 -8.35 -8.94
N PRO A 224 7.61 -9.20 -9.83
CA PRO A 224 7.54 -10.65 -9.68
C PRO A 224 8.42 -11.15 -8.53
N ASN A 225 8.12 -12.34 -8.00
CA ASN A 225 8.94 -13.07 -7.04
C ASN A 225 9.31 -12.29 -5.77
N ARG A 226 8.37 -11.51 -5.23
CA ARG A 226 8.53 -10.82 -3.93
C ARG A 226 7.58 -11.41 -2.91
N THR A 227 8.05 -11.69 -1.70
CA THR A 227 7.16 -12.05 -0.59
C THR A 227 6.61 -10.80 0.09
N MET A 228 5.47 -10.90 0.77
CA MET A 228 4.89 -9.79 1.55
C MET A 228 5.87 -9.25 2.59
N GLU A 229 6.65 -10.14 3.24
CA GLU A 229 7.71 -9.74 4.14
C GLU A 229 8.79 -8.90 3.43
N GLN A 230 9.28 -9.34 2.27
CA GLN A 230 10.28 -8.59 1.51
C GLN A 230 9.79 -7.18 1.14
N ILE A 231 8.49 -7.05 0.87
CA ILE A 231 7.86 -5.75 0.61
C ILE A 231 7.84 -4.89 1.89
N LEU A 232 7.42 -5.43 3.03
CA LEU A 232 7.48 -4.70 4.31
C LEU A 232 8.90 -4.23 4.62
N ARG A 233 9.89 -5.09 4.36
CA ARG A 233 11.32 -4.82 4.62
C ARG A 233 11.96 -3.83 3.66
N LYS A 234 11.21 -3.28 2.71
CA LYS A 234 11.74 -2.29 1.77
C LYS A 234 12.14 -1.01 2.53
N PRO A 235 13.42 -0.59 2.49
CA PRO A 235 13.80 0.71 3.01
C PRO A 235 13.22 1.82 2.14
N SER A 236 12.96 2.97 2.76
CA SER A 236 12.55 4.17 2.06
C SER A 236 13.72 4.76 1.26
N SER A 237 13.43 5.34 0.10
CA SER A 237 14.40 6.13 -0.66
C SER A 237 14.58 7.55 -0.09
N GLN A 238 13.74 7.97 0.85
CA GLN A 238 13.80 9.29 1.46
C GLN A 238 14.59 9.24 2.76
N SER A 239 15.72 9.94 2.79
CA SER A 239 16.53 10.12 4.00
C SER A 239 15.86 11.14 4.95
N GLY A 240 16.06 10.95 6.26
CA GLY A 240 15.68 11.95 7.27
C GLY A 240 14.40 11.65 8.08
N TRP A 241 13.53 10.76 7.62
CA TRP A 241 12.35 10.33 8.39
C TRP A 241 12.49 8.88 8.87
N TYR A 242 12.70 8.73 10.17
CA TYR A 242 13.06 7.49 10.86
C TYR A 242 11.98 6.37 10.83
N THR A 243 10.79 6.63 10.30
CA THR A 243 9.71 5.63 10.08
C THR A 243 9.24 5.53 8.63
N SER A 244 9.95 6.19 7.69
CA SER A 244 9.55 6.28 6.29
C SER A 244 9.60 4.93 5.54
N GLY A 245 10.40 4.00 6.04
CA GLY A 245 10.68 2.69 5.47
C GLY A 245 10.95 1.66 6.57
N TRP A 246 11.41 0.47 6.18
CA TRP A 246 11.85 -0.56 7.12
C TRP A 246 12.92 -0.04 8.09
N VAL A 247 12.68 -0.21 9.39
CA VAL A 247 13.64 0.14 10.45
C VAL A 247 14.60 -1.01 10.68
N GLY A 248 14.07 -2.23 10.82
CA GLY A 248 14.86 -3.46 10.94
C GLY A 248 15.60 -3.62 12.26
N HIS A 249 15.24 -2.81 13.26
CA HIS A 249 15.77 -2.97 14.60
C HIS A 249 14.94 -4.00 15.37
N ASP A 250 15.54 -5.16 15.64
CA ASP A 250 14.94 -6.26 16.42
C ASP A 250 13.54 -6.65 15.90
N PRO A 251 13.43 -7.17 14.65
CA PRO A 251 12.14 -7.54 14.09
C PRO A 251 11.52 -8.69 14.88
N ILE A 252 10.25 -8.53 15.24
CA ILE A 252 9.57 -9.48 16.14
C ILE A 252 8.58 -10.31 15.34
N TYR A 253 8.70 -11.63 15.48
CA TYR A 253 7.84 -12.63 14.86
C TYR A 253 6.97 -13.31 15.89
N LEU A 254 5.67 -13.40 15.60
CA LEU A 254 4.69 -14.04 16.46
C LEU A 254 3.67 -14.79 15.61
N ALA A 255 3.10 -15.87 16.14
CA ALA A 255 1.90 -16.46 15.54
C ALA A 255 0.69 -15.57 15.86
N SER A 256 -0.21 -15.41 14.89
CA SER A 256 -1.53 -14.80 15.13
C SER A 256 -2.34 -15.67 16.09
N LYS A 257 -2.98 -15.06 17.07
CA LYS A 257 -3.94 -15.71 17.98
C LYS A 257 -5.36 -15.66 17.43
N ARG A 258 -5.63 -14.76 16.48
CA ARG A 258 -6.97 -14.48 15.94
C ARG A 258 -7.23 -15.13 14.58
N SER A 259 -6.17 -15.46 13.84
CA SER A 259 -6.20 -15.97 12.47
C SER A 259 -5.26 -17.17 12.36
N SER A 260 -5.82 -18.39 12.35
CA SER A 260 -5.05 -19.63 12.28
C SER A 260 -4.11 -19.65 11.07
N GLY A 261 -2.85 -20.01 11.29
CA GLY A 261 -1.83 -20.09 10.23
C GLY A 261 -1.20 -18.74 9.85
N ALA A 262 -1.76 -17.61 10.26
CA ALA A 262 -1.15 -16.31 10.02
C ALA A 262 -0.02 -16.01 11.01
N GLN A 263 0.97 -15.24 10.57
CA GLN A 263 2.04 -14.72 11.41
C GLN A 263 1.93 -13.20 11.52
N ILE A 264 2.59 -12.63 12.52
CA ILE A 264 2.73 -11.20 12.76
C ILE A 264 4.22 -10.86 12.69
N LEU A 265 4.55 -9.85 11.90
CA LEU A 265 5.86 -9.21 11.86
C LEU A 265 5.72 -7.76 12.34
N LEU A 266 6.38 -7.43 13.44
CA LEU A 266 6.44 -6.07 13.97
C LEU A 266 7.80 -5.45 13.66
N ASP A 267 7.79 -4.25 13.07
CA ASP A 267 8.99 -3.43 12.82
C ASP A 267 9.09 -2.36 13.91
N ARG A 268 9.88 -2.67 14.95
CA ARG A 268 10.03 -1.80 16.12
C ARG A 268 11.08 -0.73 15.86
N HIS A 269 10.73 0.52 16.17
CA HIS A 269 11.67 1.62 16.27
C HIS A 269 12.14 1.80 17.71
N THR A 270 13.44 1.97 17.91
CA THR A 270 14.12 2.09 19.22
C THR A 270 13.45 3.11 20.15
N SER A 271 13.10 4.28 19.63
CA SER A 271 12.50 5.38 20.41
C SER A 271 11.04 5.70 20.10
N LYS A 272 10.41 4.99 19.16
CA LYS A 272 9.05 5.32 18.67
C LYS A 272 8.06 4.16 18.77
N GLY A 273 8.50 3.01 19.29
CA GLY A 273 7.65 1.84 19.43
C GLY A 273 7.34 1.20 18.09
N PHE A 274 6.07 0.89 17.84
CA PHE A 274 5.59 0.08 16.72
C PHE A 274 4.86 0.94 15.70
N SER A 275 5.54 1.25 14.60
CA SER A 275 4.99 2.13 13.56
C SER A 275 4.57 1.41 12.30
N ARG A 276 5.00 0.15 12.14
CA ARG A 276 4.75 -0.67 10.95
C ARG A 276 4.56 -2.12 11.39
N ALA A 277 3.61 -2.80 10.77
CA ALA A 277 3.41 -4.22 10.98
C ALA A 277 2.88 -4.90 9.72
N LEU A 278 3.10 -6.21 9.63
CA LEU A 278 2.48 -7.11 8.67
C LEU A 278 1.81 -8.25 9.45
N THR A 279 0.60 -8.63 9.07
CA THR A 279 -0.06 -9.83 9.60
C THR A 279 -0.74 -10.59 8.49
N GLY A 280 -0.59 -11.91 8.48
CA GLY A 280 -1.13 -12.78 7.43
C GLY A 280 -0.13 -13.85 7.01
N ASP A 281 -0.13 -14.16 5.72
CA ASP A 281 0.88 -14.97 5.05
C ASP A 281 2.05 -14.07 4.64
N LEU A 282 3.19 -14.25 5.31
CA LEU A 282 4.40 -13.45 5.11
C LEU A 282 5.17 -13.91 3.86
N GLU A 283 4.99 -15.17 3.49
CA GLU A 283 5.67 -15.83 2.37
C GLU A 283 4.85 -15.74 1.07
N MET A 284 3.56 -15.38 1.16
CA MET A 284 2.74 -15.10 -0.01
C MET A 284 3.49 -14.20 -0.98
N THR A 285 3.65 -14.71 -2.19
CA THR A 285 4.37 -14.05 -3.25
C THR A 285 3.47 -13.06 -3.99
N THR A 286 4.11 -12.09 -4.63
CA THR A 286 3.42 -11.18 -5.54
C THR A 286 2.87 -11.89 -6.77
N ASP A 287 3.39 -13.06 -7.14
CA ASP A 287 2.85 -13.87 -8.21
C ASP A 287 1.52 -14.52 -7.76
N GLU A 288 1.46 -15.10 -6.55
CA GLU A 288 0.21 -15.61 -5.96
C GLU A 288 -0.84 -14.51 -5.74
N TRP A 289 -0.41 -13.29 -5.42
CA TRP A 289 -1.30 -12.13 -5.31
C TRP A 289 -1.87 -11.70 -6.68
N ARG A 290 -1.10 -11.81 -7.78
CA ARG A 290 -1.52 -11.38 -9.13
C ARG A 290 -2.27 -12.45 -9.92
N ASN A 291 -1.99 -13.72 -9.69
CA ASN A 291 -2.49 -14.82 -10.53
C ASN A 291 -3.96 -15.18 -10.27
N GLU A 292 -4.62 -14.56 -9.29
CA GLU A 292 -6.02 -14.84 -8.98
C GLU A 292 -6.93 -13.79 -9.61
N ALA A 293 -7.63 -14.21 -10.67
CA ALA A 293 -8.75 -13.46 -11.21
C ALA A 293 -9.83 -13.27 -10.12
N PRO A 294 -10.57 -12.15 -10.11
CA PRO A 294 -11.72 -12.01 -9.23
C PRO A 294 -12.68 -13.17 -9.47
N ASP A 295 -12.98 -13.93 -8.41
CA ASP A 295 -13.94 -15.04 -8.47
C ASP A 295 -15.26 -14.50 -9.03
N PRO A 296 -15.74 -14.95 -10.20
CA PRO A 296 -16.86 -14.32 -10.89
C PRO A 296 -18.22 -14.55 -10.21
N THR A 297 -18.28 -15.08 -9.00
CA THR A 297 -19.54 -15.42 -8.33
C THR A 297 -19.61 -15.04 -6.84
N PRO A 298 -20.69 -14.37 -6.40
CA PRO A 298 -20.96 -14.04 -4.99
C PRO A 298 -21.41 -15.22 -4.12
#